data_AF-A0A3D3KR33-F1
#
_entry.id   AF-A0A3D3KR33-F1
#
_cell.length_a   1.000
_cell.length_b   1.000
_cell.length_c   1.000
_cell.angle_alpha   90.00
_cell.angle_beta   90.00
_cell.angle_gamma   90.00
#
_symmetry.space_group_name_H-M   'P 1'
#
loop_
_entity.id
_entity.type
_entity.pdbx_description
1 polymer ?
#
loop_
_entity_poly.entity_id
_entity_poly.type
_entity_poly.pdbx_seq_one_letter_code
_entity_poly.pdbx_strand_id
1 'polypeptide(L)'
;MAGKNVKVKGLPAAQSLELEKLTRVIGLHLGIGGIFIIAVGNEKIQQRIERLLKTCLEDGIAWYLFKVDNERTDVLLYLRGLVDKKNIEPAKTIISIKVLEDYHPDTVQKILHALNTRREYVCQDKLLCLFWVRPELMEQLQRQAKDFWSFRSYTCKFEEMPSHWRIPAKRPQSYNDRIQEITSLIGRVEASSPLNRGLLASLYFALGEQASKYSDLERALSSFLKAKKLLVQTQDKRNLASTLGNIGAI
;
A
#
# COMPACT_ATOMS: atom_id res chain seq x y z
N MET A 1 -0.94 -15.32 23.29
CA MET A 1 0.42 -14.74 23.32
C MET A 1 0.41 -13.48 22.47
N ALA A 2 0.73 -12.35 23.08
CA ALA A 2 0.51 -11.02 22.51
C ALA A 2 1.65 -10.66 21.55
N GLY A 3 1.38 -10.71 20.24
CA GLY A 3 2.34 -10.25 19.23
C GLY A 3 2.78 -8.82 19.50
N LYS A 4 4.10 -8.57 19.45
CA LYS A 4 4.67 -7.23 19.57
C LYS A 4 3.98 -6.31 18.55
N ASN A 5 3.34 -5.23 19.03
CA ASN A 5 2.74 -4.20 18.19
C ASN A 5 3.86 -3.35 17.58
N VAL A 6 4.58 -3.91 16.61
CA VAL A 6 5.62 -3.20 15.88
C VAL A 6 4.94 -2.35 14.82
N LYS A 7 4.87 -1.03 15.02
CA LYS A 7 4.51 -0.11 13.93
C LYS A 7 5.52 -0.30 12.80
N VAL A 8 5.10 -0.98 11.73
CA VAL A 8 5.95 -1.27 10.58
C VAL A 8 6.21 0.01 9.80
N LYS A 9 7.35 0.66 10.05
CA LYS A 9 7.73 1.89 9.35
C LYS A 9 7.93 1.62 7.85
N GLY A 10 7.18 2.34 7.03
CA GLY A 10 7.39 2.48 5.58
C GLY A 10 6.64 1.49 4.68
N LEU A 11 5.68 0.71 5.21
CA LEU A 11 4.64 0.08 4.39
C LEU A 11 3.40 0.99 4.36
N PRO A 12 2.57 0.94 3.31
CA PRO A 12 1.26 1.59 3.31
C PRO A 12 0.41 1.12 4.50
N ALA A 13 -0.51 1.96 4.99
CA ALA A 13 -1.33 1.63 6.16
C ALA A 13 -2.10 0.31 5.99
N ALA A 14 -2.68 0.08 4.81
CA ALA A 14 -3.39 -1.16 4.49
C ALA A 14 -2.48 -2.40 4.57
N GLN A 15 -1.27 -2.34 4.00
CA GLN A 15 -0.32 -3.44 4.03
C GLN A 15 0.29 -3.65 5.42
N SER A 16 0.43 -2.59 6.22
CA SER A 16 0.88 -2.67 7.61
C SER A 16 -0.15 -3.43 8.45
N LEU A 17 -1.44 -3.13 8.27
CA LEU A 17 -2.52 -3.85 8.93
C LEU A 17 -2.56 -5.33 8.51
N GLU A 18 -2.40 -5.62 7.22
CA GLU A 18 -2.31 -7.01 6.73
C GLU A 18 -1.12 -7.77 7.32
N LEU A 19 0.04 -7.12 7.47
CA LEU A 19 1.21 -7.71 8.11
C LEU A 19 0.98 -7.97 9.62
N GLU A 20 0.32 -7.06 10.32
CA GLU A 20 -0.04 -7.25 11.73
C GLU A 20 -1.01 -8.43 11.90
N LYS A 21 -2.04 -8.53 11.05
CA LYS A 21 -2.95 -9.69 11.02
C LYS A 21 -2.18 -10.98 10.77
N LEU A 22 -1.35 -11.01 9.71
CA LEU A 22 -0.55 -12.17 9.33
C LEU A 22 0.33 -12.64 10.49
N THR A 23 1.03 -11.71 11.15
CA THR A 23 1.92 -12.03 12.29
C THR A 23 1.15 -12.69 13.43
N ARG A 24 -0.03 -12.16 13.76
CA ARG A 24 -0.89 -12.73 14.81
C ARG A 24 -1.40 -14.13 14.44
N VAL A 25 -1.85 -14.31 13.20
CA VAL A 25 -2.35 -15.61 12.73
C VAL A 25 -1.22 -16.65 12.70
N ILE A 26 -0.02 -16.28 12.22
CA ILE A 26 1.16 -17.15 12.29
C ILE A 26 1.44 -17.54 13.75
N GLY A 27 1.44 -16.57 14.66
CA GLY A 27 1.66 -16.82 16.09
C GLY A 27 0.67 -17.82 16.70
N LEU A 28 -0.59 -17.79 16.27
CA LEU A 28 -1.61 -18.75 16.71
C LEU A 28 -1.43 -20.16 16.12
N HIS A 29 -0.80 -20.29 14.95
CA HIS A 29 -0.59 -21.57 14.28
C HIS A 29 0.77 -22.21 14.59
N LEU A 30 1.66 -21.53 15.32
CA LEU A 30 2.89 -22.12 15.85
C LEU A 30 2.55 -23.34 16.72
N GLY A 31 3.15 -24.49 16.43
CA GLY A 31 2.87 -25.75 17.13
C GLY A 31 1.62 -26.51 16.67
N ILE A 32 0.76 -25.90 15.84
CA ILE A 32 -0.43 -26.54 15.26
C ILE A 32 -0.20 -26.90 13.78
N GLY A 33 0.63 -26.10 13.09
CA GLY A 33 0.83 -26.18 11.66
C GLY A 33 -0.21 -25.34 10.90
N GLY A 34 0.14 -24.96 9.68
CA GLY A 34 -0.70 -24.10 8.85
C GLY A 34 -0.04 -23.75 7.52
N ILE A 35 -0.88 -23.39 6.55
CA ILE A 35 -0.45 -22.99 5.21
C ILE A 35 -0.68 -21.50 5.06
N PHE A 36 0.37 -20.77 4.73
CA PHE A 36 0.32 -19.33 4.50
C PHE A 36 0.82 -19.05 3.08
N ILE A 37 -0.06 -18.58 2.21
CA ILE A 37 0.25 -18.26 0.81
C ILE A 37 0.37 -16.73 0.70
N ILE A 38 1.57 -16.25 0.45
CA ILE A 38 1.90 -14.83 0.37
C ILE A 38 2.24 -14.50 -1.07
N ALA A 39 1.33 -13.79 -1.73
CA ALA A 39 1.54 -13.29 -3.09
C ALA A 39 2.32 -11.98 -3.06
N VAL A 40 3.48 -11.96 -3.73
CA VAL A 40 4.35 -10.79 -3.80
C VAL A 40 4.81 -10.58 -5.24
N GLY A 41 4.68 -9.34 -5.75
CA GLY A 41 5.07 -9.02 -7.12
C GLY A 41 6.56 -8.70 -7.34
N ASN A 42 7.34 -8.53 -6.26
CA ASN A 42 8.73 -8.09 -6.33
C ASN A 42 9.57 -8.72 -5.20
N GLU A 43 10.75 -9.25 -5.52
CA GLU A 43 11.67 -9.85 -4.56
C GLU A 43 12.07 -8.87 -3.45
N LYS A 44 12.20 -7.57 -3.75
CA LYS A 44 12.50 -6.55 -2.73
C LYS A 44 11.42 -6.46 -1.66
N ILE A 45 10.15 -6.56 -2.05
CA ILE A 45 9.03 -6.57 -1.11
C ILE A 45 9.05 -7.86 -0.31
N GLN A 46 9.28 -9.00 -0.95
CA GLN A 46 9.37 -10.29 -0.27
C GLN A 46 10.44 -10.25 0.83
N GLN A 47 11.67 -9.87 0.49
CA GLN A 47 12.77 -9.77 1.45
C GLN A 47 12.46 -8.80 2.60
N ARG A 48 11.74 -7.71 2.29
CA ARG A 48 11.31 -6.73 3.30
C ARG A 48 10.28 -7.32 4.25
N ILE A 49 9.22 -7.95 3.74
CA ILE A 49 8.17 -8.58 4.55
C ILE A 49 8.76 -9.74 5.37
N GLU A 50 9.62 -10.57 4.76
CA GLU A 50 10.32 -11.66 5.45
C GLU A 50 11.15 -11.14 6.63
N ARG A 51 11.90 -10.05 6.45
CA ARG A 51 12.67 -9.41 7.53
C ARG A 51 11.76 -8.90 8.65
N LEU A 52 10.66 -8.25 8.30
CA LEU A 52 9.70 -7.73 9.28
C LEU A 52 9.02 -8.84 10.07
N LEU A 53 8.61 -9.93 9.41
CA LEU A 53 8.06 -11.11 10.09
C LEU A 53 9.06 -11.69 11.09
N LYS A 54 10.32 -11.87 10.70
CA LYS A 54 11.39 -12.32 11.61
C LYS A 54 11.58 -11.41 12.82
N THR A 55 11.39 -10.09 12.66
CA THR A 55 11.50 -9.14 13.78
C THR A 55 10.26 -9.14 14.69
N CYS A 56 9.08 -9.40 14.14
CA CYS A 56 7.82 -9.35 14.89
C CYS A 56 7.50 -10.67 15.62
N LEU A 57 7.99 -11.80 15.13
CA LEU A 57 7.83 -13.11 15.73
C LEU A 57 8.87 -13.34 16.84
N GLU A 58 8.55 -14.22 17.79
CA GLU A 58 9.28 -14.38 19.06
C GLU A 58 10.73 -14.84 18.91
N ASP A 59 11.57 -14.42 19.87
CA ASP A 59 12.96 -14.84 19.99
C ASP A 59 13.00 -16.34 20.38
N GLY A 60 13.44 -17.21 19.47
CA GLY A 60 13.50 -18.67 19.68
C GLY A 60 12.84 -19.52 18.59
N ILE A 61 12.19 -18.90 17.60
CA ILE A 61 11.65 -19.59 16.43
C ILE A 61 12.74 -19.74 15.36
N ALA A 62 13.00 -20.98 14.95
CA ALA A 62 13.90 -21.28 13.84
C ALA A 62 13.25 -20.93 12.49
N TRP A 63 14.05 -20.40 11.57
CA TRP A 63 13.60 -20.08 10.21
C TRP A 63 14.29 -20.99 9.21
N TYR A 64 13.54 -21.91 8.59
CA TYR A 64 14.05 -22.80 7.58
C TYR A 64 13.69 -22.30 6.19
N LEU A 65 14.70 -21.99 5.37
CA LEU A 65 14.50 -21.57 3.99
C LEU A 65 14.53 -22.78 3.06
N PHE A 66 13.41 -23.08 2.42
CA PHE A 66 13.32 -24.09 1.37
C PHE A 66 13.16 -23.41 0.01
N LYS A 67 14.03 -23.73 -0.94
CA LYS A 67 13.88 -23.34 -2.34
C LYS A 67 13.45 -24.57 -3.12
N VAL A 68 12.30 -24.49 -3.77
CA VAL A 68 11.81 -25.54 -4.67
C VAL A 68 12.78 -25.64 -5.85
N ASP A 69 13.09 -26.84 -6.34
CA ASP A 69 13.87 -27.05 -7.57
C ASP A 69 13.24 -28.15 -8.44
N ASN A 70 13.81 -28.38 -9.63
CA ASN A 70 13.30 -29.36 -10.59
C ASN A 70 13.33 -30.81 -10.06
N GLU A 71 14.22 -31.12 -9.12
CA GLU A 71 14.35 -32.47 -8.54
C GLU A 71 13.41 -32.66 -7.33
N ARG A 72 13.12 -31.58 -6.60
CA ARG A 72 12.30 -31.57 -5.37
C ARG A 72 10.96 -30.90 -5.62
N THR A 73 10.23 -31.41 -6.60
CA THR A 73 8.87 -30.94 -6.94
C THR A 73 7.84 -31.28 -5.84
N ASP A 74 8.08 -32.35 -5.07
CA ASP A 74 7.22 -32.75 -3.97
C ASP A 74 7.65 -32.12 -2.64
N VAL A 75 7.27 -30.86 -2.48
CA VAL A 75 7.68 -30.02 -1.34
C VAL A 75 7.30 -30.64 -0.01
N LEU A 76 6.05 -31.11 0.14
CA LEU A 76 5.54 -31.58 1.43
C LEU A 76 6.15 -32.93 1.84
N LEU A 77 6.41 -33.84 0.90
CA LEU A 77 7.12 -35.08 1.22
C LEU A 77 8.56 -34.82 1.64
N TYR A 78 9.25 -33.90 0.96
CA TYR A 78 10.61 -33.53 1.34
C TYR A 78 10.65 -32.98 2.78
N LEU A 79 9.72 -32.07 3.12
CA LEU A 79 9.64 -31.50 4.47
C LEU A 79 9.34 -32.56 5.52
N ARG A 80 8.43 -33.50 5.24
CA ARG A 80 8.16 -34.63 6.14
C ARG A 80 9.42 -35.46 6.39
N GLY A 81 10.19 -35.77 5.34
CA GLY A 81 11.46 -36.49 5.48
C GLY A 81 12.50 -35.75 6.34
N LEU A 82 12.45 -34.41 6.43
CA LEU A 82 13.29 -33.65 7.35
C LEU A 82 12.81 -33.73 8.80
N VAL A 83 11.49 -33.77 9.02
CA VAL A 83 10.91 -33.98 10.35
C VAL A 83 11.23 -35.38 10.87
N ASP A 84 11.06 -36.41 10.03
CA ASP A 84 11.35 -37.81 10.39
C ASP A 84 12.82 -38.02 10.78
N LYS A 85 13.73 -37.32 10.10
CA LYS A 85 15.17 -37.32 10.41
C LYS A 85 15.56 -36.45 11.61
N LYS A 86 14.59 -35.81 12.27
CA LYS A 86 14.78 -34.83 13.36
C LYS A 86 15.67 -33.64 12.98
N ASN A 87 15.72 -33.30 11.69
CA ASN A 87 16.47 -32.12 11.22
C ASN A 87 15.70 -30.82 11.50
N ILE A 88 14.39 -30.90 11.70
CA ILE A 88 13.50 -29.76 11.98
C ILE A 88 12.55 -30.14 13.11
N GLU A 89 12.36 -29.22 14.07
CA GLU A 89 11.29 -29.30 15.09
C GLU A 89 10.11 -28.42 14.63
N PRO A 90 9.01 -28.99 14.09
CA PRO A 90 7.93 -28.21 13.48
C PRO A 90 7.28 -27.20 14.43
N ALA A 91 7.21 -27.53 15.73
CA ALA A 91 6.58 -26.68 16.72
C ALA A 91 7.31 -25.33 16.94
N LYS A 92 8.60 -25.26 16.58
CA LYS A 92 9.43 -24.06 16.73
C LYS A 92 10.05 -23.60 15.43
N THR A 93 9.63 -24.16 14.29
CA THR A 93 10.23 -23.84 12.99
C THR A 93 9.20 -23.31 12.02
N ILE A 94 9.51 -22.16 11.44
CA ILE A 94 8.78 -21.60 10.31
C ILE A 94 9.51 -22.00 9.04
N ILE A 95 8.79 -22.64 8.11
CA ILE A 95 9.32 -23.13 6.85
C ILE A 95 8.95 -22.12 5.76
N SER A 96 9.92 -21.30 5.37
CA SER A 96 9.78 -20.33 4.29
C SER A 96 10.11 -20.98 2.95
N ILE A 97 9.06 -21.25 2.17
CA ILE A 97 9.12 -21.91 0.86
C ILE A 97 9.14 -20.83 -0.21
N LYS A 98 10.26 -20.68 -0.90
CA LYS A 98 10.37 -19.86 -2.10
C LYS A 98 10.10 -20.77 -3.29
N VAL A 99 8.91 -20.64 -3.86
CA VAL A 99 8.59 -21.30 -5.13
C VAL A 99 9.26 -20.47 -6.20
N LEU A 100 10.41 -20.98 -6.68
CA LEU A 100 11.28 -20.29 -7.63
C LEU A 100 10.47 -19.92 -8.89
N GLU A 101 10.74 -18.71 -9.35
CA GLU A 101 10.13 -18.10 -10.50
C GLU A 101 10.81 -18.68 -11.76
N ASP A 102 10.06 -18.87 -12.84
CA ASP A 102 10.56 -19.32 -14.17
C ASP A 102 10.73 -20.85 -14.38
N TYR A 103 9.92 -21.68 -13.73
CA TYR A 103 9.86 -23.12 -14.05
C TYR A 103 9.08 -23.44 -15.32
N HIS A 104 9.50 -24.52 -16.00
CA HIS A 104 8.73 -25.11 -17.09
C HIS A 104 7.30 -25.46 -16.63
N PRO A 105 6.26 -25.25 -17.46
CA PRO A 105 4.86 -25.52 -17.09
C PRO A 105 4.62 -26.91 -16.49
N ASP A 106 5.31 -27.94 -16.99
CA ASP A 106 5.19 -29.31 -16.48
C ASP A 106 5.69 -29.46 -15.04
N THR A 107 6.77 -28.76 -14.67
CA THR A 107 7.29 -28.76 -13.30
C THR A 107 6.29 -28.09 -12.36
N VAL A 108 5.70 -26.98 -12.79
CA VAL A 108 4.65 -26.29 -12.02
C VAL A 108 3.45 -27.21 -11.80
N GLN A 109 2.99 -27.92 -12.83
CA GLN A 109 1.89 -28.88 -12.69
C GLN A 109 2.20 -30.00 -11.69
N LYS A 110 3.42 -30.55 -11.72
CA LYS A 110 3.86 -31.57 -10.75
C LYS A 110 3.82 -31.04 -9.31
N ILE A 111 4.30 -29.82 -9.09
CA ILE A 111 4.25 -29.16 -7.77
C ILE A 111 2.80 -28.99 -7.32
N LEU A 112 1.93 -28.45 -8.18
CA LEU A 112 0.52 -28.23 -7.87
C LEU A 112 -0.20 -29.53 -7.52
N HIS A 113 0.06 -30.59 -8.29
CA HIS A 113 -0.49 -31.93 -8.04
C HIS A 113 0.00 -32.53 -6.72
N ALA A 114 1.30 -32.41 -6.42
CA ALA A 114 1.89 -32.88 -5.17
C ALA A 114 1.28 -32.15 -3.96
N LEU A 115 1.17 -30.82 -4.04
CA LEU A 115 0.54 -30.00 -2.99
C LEU A 115 -0.91 -30.42 -2.73
N ASN A 116 -1.68 -30.68 -3.80
CA ASN A 116 -3.08 -31.10 -3.66
C ASN A 116 -3.22 -32.47 -2.98
N THR A 117 -2.36 -33.41 -3.37
CA THR A 117 -2.42 -34.80 -2.91
C THR A 117 -1.91 -34.98 -1.47
N ARG A 118 -0.95 -34.16 -1.03
CA ARG A 118 -0.19 -34.37 0.22
C ARG A 118 -0.40 -33.29 1.28
N ARG A 119 -1.40 -32.43 1.12
CA ARG A 119 -1.73 -31.32 2.03
C ARG A 119 -1.90 -31.74 3.50
N GLU A 120 -2.34 -32.98 3.74
CA GLU A 120 -2.56 -33.55 5.06
C GLU A 120 -1.27 -33.61 5.90
N TYR A 121 -0.10 -33.71 5.28
CA TYR A 121 1.19 -33.73 5.98
C TYR A 121 1.41 -32.45 6.80
N VAL A 122 0.83 -31.33 6.37
CA VAL A 122 0.90 -30.07 7.12
C VAL A 122 0.25 -30.20 8.50
N CYS A 123 -0.89 -30.88 8.61
CA CYS A 123 -1.55 -31.10 9.89
C CYS A 123 -0.96 -32.28 10.67
N GLN A 124 -0.59 -33.37 9.99
CA GLN A 124 0.00 -34.56 10.61
C GLN A 124 1.33 -34.22 11.30
N ASP A 125 2.20 -33.51 10.59
CA ASP A 125 3.55 -33.16 11.05
C ASP A 125 3.61 -31.74 11.64
N LYS A 126 2.46 -31.07 11.78
CA LYS A 126 2.31 -29.72 12.35
C LYS A 126 3.23 -28.68 11.69
N LEU A 127 3.40 -28.78 10.38
CA LEU A 127 4.28 -27.92 9.60
C LEU A 127 3.68 -26.51 9.49
N LEU A 128 4.48 -25.47 9.75
CA LEU A 128 4.08 -24.09 9.48
C LEU A 128 4.80 -23.61 8.22
N CYS A 129 4.06 -23.59 7.11
CA CYS A 129 4.59 -23.34 5.77
C CYS A 129 4.20 -21.94 5.27
N LEU A 130 5.20 -21.11 4.97
CA LEU A 130 5.06 -19.82 4.29
C LEU A 130 5.45 -19.97 2.83
N PHE A 131 4.47 -20.05 1.94
CA PHE A 131 4.66 -20.08 0.49
C PHE A 131 4.76 -18.66 -0.05
N TRP A 132 5.93 -18.31 -0.57
CA TRP A 132 6.11 -17.08 -1.35
C TRP A 132 5.87 -17.40 -2.81
N VAL A 133 4.86 -16.75 -3.39
CA VAL A 133 4.44 -16.99 -4.78
C VAL A 133 4.25 -15.67 -5.51
N ARG A 134 4.43 -15.68 -6.84
CA ARG A 134 3.97 -14.57 -7.67
C ARG A 134 2.44 -14.56 -7.77
N PRO A 135 1.81 -13.41 -8.06
CA PRO A 135 0.36 -13.32 -8.25
C PRO A 135 -0.20 -14.31 -9.28
N GLU A 136 0.54 -14.58 -10.36
CA GLU A 136 0.12 -15.49 -11.43
C GLU A 136 0.05 -16.94 -10.94
N LEU A 137 1.04 -17.38 -10.16
CA LEU A 137 1.05 -18.72 -9.57
C LEU A 137 -0.04 -18.88 -8.51
N MET A 138 -0.40 -17.80 -7.80
CA MET A 138 -1.53 -17.81 -6.87
C MET A 138 -2.85 -18.13 -7.58
N GLU A 139 -3.09 -17.55 -8.76
CA GLU A 139 -4.27 -17.88 -9.57
C GLU A 139 -4.26 -19.34 -10.05
N GLN A 140 -3.08 -19.87 -10.40
CA GLN A 140 -2.93 -21.28 -10.79
C GLN A 140 -3.18 -22.22 -9.61
N LEU A 141 -2.69 -21.91 -8.41
CA LEU A 141 -2.98 -22.66 -7.18
C LEU A 141 -4.48 -22.74 -6.93
N GLN A 142 -5.18 -21.60 -7.03
CA GLN A 142 -6.64 -21.55 -6.83
C GLN A 142 -7.41 -22.40 -7.85
N ARG A 143 -6.94 -22.46 -9.10
CA ARG A 143 -7.63 -23.20 -10.18
C ARG A 143 -7.30 -24.68 -10.22
N GLN A 144 -6.03 -25.05 -10.01
CA GLN A 144 -5.49 -26.39 -10.29
C GLN A 144 -5.20 -27.20 -9.02
N ALA A 145 -4.98 -26.55 -7.87
CA ALA A 145 -4.74 -27.21 -6.58
C ALA A 145 -5.83 -26.82 -5.57
N LYS A 146 -7.09 -27.09 -5.91
CA LYS A 146 -8.28 -26.63 -5.16
C LYS A 146 -8.35 -27.16 -3.73
N ASP A 147 -7.95 -28.41 -3.52
CA ASP A 147 -7.99 -29.01 -2.18
C ASP A 147 -6.89 -28.41 -1.32
N PHE A 148 -5.68 -28.20 -1.87
CA PHE A 148 -4.63 -27.46 -1.18
C PHE A 148 -5.04 -26.02 -0.87
N TRP A 149 -5.65 -25.32 -1.83
CA TRP A 149 -6.12 -23.94 -1.65
C TRP A 149 -7.19 -23.83 -0.56
N SER A 150 -8.16 -24.73 -0.53
CA SER A 150 -9.22 -24.75 0.49
C SER A 150 -8.75 -25.29 1.85
N PHE A 151 -7.59 -25.94 1.91
CA PHE A 151 -7.08 -26.59 3.12
C PHE A 151 -6.42 -25.60 4.08
N ARG A 152 -7.24 -24.98 4.94
CA ARG A 152 -6.80 -24.11 6.06
C ARG A 152 -5.70 -23.11 5.65
N SER A 153 -5.78 -22.62 4.40
CA SER A 153 -4.78 -21.72 3.87
C SER A 153 -5.15 -20.28 4.23
N TYR A 154 -4.16 -19.53 4.71
CA TYR A 154 -4.26 -18.09 4.87
C TYR A 154 -3.59 -17.42 3.69
N THR A 155 -4.31 -16.56 2.97
CA THR A 155 -3.81 -15.91 1.77
C THR A 155 -3.68 -14.42 1.99
N CYS A 156 -2.55 -13.82 1.64
CA CYS A 156 -2.40 -12.36 1.62
C CYS A 156 -1.56 -11.89 0.44
N LYS A 157 -1.78 -10.63 0.04
CA LYS A 157 -1.13 -10.02 -1.12
C LYS A 157 -0.38 -8.75 -0.72
N PHE A 158 0.88 -8.65 -1.12
CA PHE A 158 1.69 -7.45 -0.96
C PHE A 158 2.13 -6.95 -2.34
N GLU A 159 1.59 -5.79 -2.73
CA GLU A 159 1.89 -5.13 -4.01
C GLU A 159 2.77 -3.90 -3.80
N GLU A 160 3.59 -3.56 -4.78
CA GLU A 160 4.22 -2.25 -4.81
C GLU A 160 3.13 -1.23 -5.15
N MET A 161 2.93 -0.20 -4.30
CA MET A 161 2.05 0.90 -4.70
C MET A 161 2.58 1.45 -6.03
N PRO A 162 1.76 1.51 -7.10
CA PRO A 162 2.22 2.08 -8.34
C PRO A 162 2.69 3.51 -8.07
N SER A 163 3.82 3.89 -8.66
CA SER A 163 4.45 5.19 -8.45
C SER A 163 3.50 6.37 -8.64
N HIS A 164 2.48 6.23 -9.50
CA HIS A 164 1.45 7.24 -9.75
C HIS A 164 0.40 7.41 -8.62
N TRP A 165 0.26 6.44 -7.71
CA TRP A 165 -0.59 6.57 -6.50
C TRP A 165 0.17 7.18 -5.32
N ARG A 166 1.47 7.46 -5.46
CA ARG A 166 2.16 8.40 -4.58
C ARG A 166 1.73 9.81 -4.97
N ILE A 167 0.52 10.20 -4.62
CA ILE A 167 0.17 11.61 -4.56
C ILE A 167 0.97 12.14 -3.36
N PRO A 168 2.08 12.89 -3.56
CA PRO A 168 2.69 13.55 -2.41
C PRO A 168 1.58 14.36 -1.76
N ALA A 169 1.34 14.15 -0.47
CA ALA A 169 0.46 15.02 0.27
C ALA A 169 0.95 16.45 -0.02
N LYS A 170 0.17 17.23 -0.78
CA LYS A 170 0.51 18.64 -1.00
C LYS A 170 0.65 19.20 0.41
N ARG A 171 1.86 19.63 0.78
CA ARG A 171 2.04 20.34 2.06
C ARG A 171 0.97 21.43 2.07
N PRO A 172 0.16 21.56 3.13
CA PRO A 172 -0.77 22.67 3.21
C PRO A 172 0.05 23.93 3.01
N GLN A 173 -0.16 24.62 1.88
CA GLN A 173 0.54 25.86 1.58
C GLN A 173 0.21 26.82 2.72
N SER A 174 1.22 27.49 3.28
CA SER A 174 0.97 28.49 4.31
C SER A 174 0.09 29.60 3.74
N TYR A 175 -0.71 30.25 4.59
CA TYR A 175 -1.47 31.44 4.22
C TYR A 175 -0.60 32.43 3.43
N ASN A 176 0.61 32.70 3.95
CA ASN A 176 1.56 33.61 3.34
C ASN A 176 2.05 33.15 1.97
N ASP A 177 2.33 31.85 1.80
CA ASP A 177 2.78 31.29 0.52
C ASP A 177 1.70 31.49 -0.56
N ARG A 178 0.44 31.26 -0.20
CA ARG A 178 -0.68 31.39 -1.14
C ARG A 178 -0.95 32.84 -1.51
N ILE A 179 -0.88 33.76 -0.54
CA ILE A 179 -1.00 35.21 -0.78
C ILE A 179 0.13 35.67 -1.70
N GLN A 180 1.37 35.25 -1.45
CA GLN A 180 2.52 35.59 -2.30
C GLN A 180 2.36 35.04 -3.72
N GLU A 181 1.92 33.80 -3.86
CA GLU A 181 1.69 33.17 -5.16
C GLU A 181 0.65 33.95 -5.98
N ILE A 182 -0.51 34.27 -5.39
CA ILE A 182 -1.58 35.02 -6.07
C ILE A 182 -1.10 36.44 -6.40
N THR A 183 -0.39 37.10 -5.49
CA THR A 183 0.16 38.45 -5.72
C THR A 183 1.19 38.45 -6.87
N SER A 184 2.02 37.41 -6.97
CA SER A 184 2.96 37.24 -8.10
C SER A 184 2.26 37.05 -9.44
N LEU A 185 1.10 36.37 -9.45
CA LEU A 185 0.28 36.17 -10.64
C LEU A 185 -0.38 37.49 -11.05
N ILE A 186 -0.89 38.26 -10.10
CA ILE A 186 -1.44 39.61 -10.32
C ILE A 186 -0.39 40.48 -11.01
N GLY A 187 0.82 40.57 -10.45
CA GLY A 187 1.90 41.37 -11.04
C GLY A 187 2.27 40.92 -12.46
N ARG A 188 2.30 39.61 -12.74
CA ARG A 188 2.53 39.08 -14.09
C ARG A 188 1.43 39.46 -15.09
N VAL A 189 0.17 39.41 -14.66
CA VAL A 189 -0.98 39.78 -15.52
C VAL A 189 -1.01 41.29 -15.74
N GLU A 190 -0.72 42.10 -14.71
CA GLU A 190 -0.62 43.56 -14.83
C GLU A 190 0.49 44.00 -15.78
N ALA A 191 1.61 43.27 -15.81
CA ALA A 191 2.71 43.50 -16.75
C ALA A 191 2.44 42.97 -18.17
N SER A 192 1.41 42.14 -18.37
CA SER A 192 1.09 41.56 -19.68
C SER A 192 0.41 42.56 -20.62
N SER A 193 0.68 42.44 -21.92
CA SER A 193 0.04 43.23 -22.97
C SER A 193 -0.49 42.31 -24.08
N PRO A 194 -1.81 42.32 -24.38
CA PRO A 194 -2.85 43.16 -23.78
C PRO A 194 -3.25 42.70 -22.36
N LEU A 195 -3.61 43.66 -21.52
CA LEU A 195 -4.05 43.41 -20.14
C LEU A 195 -5.32 42.55 -20.12
N ASN A 196 -5.23 41.34 -19.55
CA ASN A 196 -6.39 40.47 -19.36
C ASN A 196 -7.16 40.84 -18.09
N ARG A 197 -8.09 41.80 -18.22
CA ARG A 197 -8.93 42.30 -17.11
C ARG A 197 -9.77 41.21 -16.44
N GLY A 198 -10.26 40.24 -17.20
CA GLY A 198 -11.08 39.14 -16.67
C GLY A 198 -10.25 38.20 -15.78
N LEU A 199 -9.05 37.82 -16.23
CA LEU A 199 -8.12 37.04 -15.42
C LEU A 199 -7.69 37.82 -14.17
N LEU A 200 -7.39 39.11 -14.32
CA LEU A 200 -7.00 39.97 -13.21
C LEU A 200 -8.12 40.07 -12.15
N ALA A 201 -9.38 40.18 -12.59
CA ALA A 201 -10.54 40.17 -11.70
C ALA A 201 -10.63 38.87 -10.88
N SER A 202 -10.49 37.72 -11.56
CA SER A 202 -10.52 36.40 -10.93
C SER A 202 -9.39 36.22 -9.91
N LEU A 203 -8.19 36.75 -10.20
CA LEU A 203 -7.06 36.71 -9.28
C LEU A 203 -7.30 37.57 -8.03
N TYR A 204 -7.84 38.78 -8.19
CA TYR A 204 -8.23 39.61 -7.05
C TYR A 204 -9.36 38.99 -6.22
N PHE A 205 -10.33 38.33 -6.85
CA PHE A 205 -11.36 37.58 -6.14
C PHE A 205 -10.76 36.41 -5.33
N ALA A 206 -9.87 35.62 -5.93
CA ALA A 206 -9.19 34.52 -5.26
C ALA A 206 -8.32 35.00 -4.09
N LEU A 207 -7.66 36.15 -4.22
CA LEU A 207 -6.91 36.79 -3.15
C LEU A 207 -7.84 37.15 -1.98
N GLY A 208 -9.01 37.71 -2.28
CA GLY A 208 -10.02 38.07 -1.29
C GLY A 208 -10.58 36.86 -0.54
N GLU A 209 -10.92 35.77 -1.23
CA GLU A 209 -11.36 34.53 -0.60
C GLU A 209 -10.29 33.93 0.30
N GLN A 210 -9.03 33.95 -0.15
CA GLN A 210 -7.93 33.43 0.65
C GLN A 210 -7.71 34.27 1.90
N ALA A 211 -7.79 35.60 1.82
CA ALA A 211 -7.69 36.48 2.98
C ALA A 211 -8.86 36.28 3.96
N SER A 212 -10.09 36.20 3.45
CA SER A 212 -11.31 35.99 4.25
C SER A 212 -11.26 34.67 5.03
N LYS A 213 -10.79 33.57 4.42
CA LYS A 213 -10.60 32.27 5.10
C LYS A 213 -9.70 32.34 6.33
N TYR A 214 -8.77 33.30 6.37
CA TYR A 214 -7.83 33.51 7.47
C TYR A 214 -8.18 34.74 8.31
N SER A 215 -9.41 35.27 8.18
CA SER A 215 -9.90 36.44 8.92
C SER A 215 -9.09 37.73 8.70
N ASP A 216 -8.33 37.83 7.61
CA ASP A 216 -7.67 39.07 7.16
C ASP A 216 -8.67 39.92 6.37
N LEU A 217 -9.66 40.47 7.11
CA LEU A 217 -10.84 41.12 6.54
C LEU A 217 -10.50 42.39 5.75
N GLU A 218 -9.48 43.13 6.17
CA GLU A 218 -9.02 44.33 5.48
C GLU A 218 -8.48 44.00 4.09
N ARG A 219 -7.60 42.99 4.00
CA ARG A 219 -7.08 42.51 2.70
C ARG A 219 -8.18 41.89 1.86
N ALA A 220 -9.10 41.14 2.47
CA ALA A 220 -10.22 40.54 1.77
C ALA A 220 -11.09 41.61 1.10
N LEU A 221 -11.51 42.62 1.86
CA LEU A 221 -12.34 43.73 1.37
C LEU A 221 -11.63 44.51 0.26
N SER A 222 -10.37 44.89 0.46
CA SER A 222 -9.56 45.59 -0.54
C SER A 222 -9.46 44.80 -1.85
N SER A 223 -9.25 43.49 -1.75
CA SER A 223 -9.14 42.60 -2.91
C SER A 223 -10.47 42.46 -3.65
N PHE A 224 -11.58 42.27 -2.94
CA PHE A 224 -12.91 42.19 -3.55
C PHE A 224 -13.34 43.51 -4.20
N LEU A 225 -12.96 44.67 -3.65
CA LEU A 225 -13.22 45.97 -4.29
C LEU A 225 -12.46 46.12 -5.61
N LYS A 226 -11.21 45.65 -5.69
CA LYS A 226 -10.43 45.61 -6.94
C LYS A 226 -11.07 44.66 -7.96
N ALA A 227 -11.48 43.47 -7.54
CA ALA A 227 -12.20 42.52 -8.39
C ALA A 227 -13.50 43.13 -8.94
N LYS A 228 -14.33 43.73 -8.08
CA LYS A 228 -15.59 44.41 -8.45
C LYS A 228 -15.36 45.44 -9.56
N LYS A 229 -14.36 46.30 -9.42
CA LYS A 229 -14.06 47.34 -10.42
C LYS A 229 -13.77 46.74 -11.80
N LEU A 230 -12.99 45.67 -11.86
CA LEU A 230 -12.64 44.99 -13.11
C LEU A 230 -13.84 44.24 -13.71
N LEU A 231 -14.64 43.56 -12.87
CA LEU A 231 -15.83 42.81 -13.31
C LEU A 231 -16.90 43.72 -13.92
N VAL A 232 -17.05 44.94 -13.39
CA VAL A 232 -17.91 45.97 -13.98
C VAL A 232 -17.42 46.36 -15.39
N GLN A 233 -16.10 46.52 -15.56
CA GLN A 233 -15.51 46.85 -16.87
C GLN A 233 -15.66 45.70 -17.88
N THR A 234 -15.56 44.45 -17.44
CA THR A 234 -15.71 43.26 -18.29
C THR A 234 -17.15 42.79 -18.43
N GLN A 235 -18.12 43.47 -17.80
CA GLN A 235 -19.54 43.13 -17.78
C GLN A 235 -19.84 41.69 -17.28
N ASP A 236 -18.98 41.13 -16.44
CA ASP A 236 -19.15 39.78 -15.89
C ASP A 236 -20.08 39.80 -14.68
N LYS A 237 -21.39 39.77 -14.96
CA LYS A 237 -22.45 39.87 -13.94
C LYS A 237 -22.43 38.71 -12.94
N ARG A 238 -22.00 37.52 -13.37
CA ARG A 238 -21.99 36.31 -12.52
C ARG A 238 -20.95 36.44 -11.43
N ASN A 239 -19.70 36.74 -11.81
CA ASN A 239 -18.63 36.92 -10.83
C ASN A 239 -18.81 38.20 -10.01
N LEU A 240 -19.46 39.23 -10.58
CA LEU A 240 -19.81 40.45 -9.85
C LEU A 240 -20.78 40.15 -8.69
N ALA A 241 -21.82 39.35 -8.91
CA ALA A 241 -22.77 38.97 -7.87
C ALA A 241 -22.08 38.23 -6.71
N SER A 242 -21.21 37.26 -7.02
CA SER A 242 -20.42 36.53 -6.02
C SER A 242 -19.52 37.47 -5.22
N THR A 243 -18.84 38.38 -5.91
CA THR A 243 -17.96 39.40 -5.27
C THR A 243 -18.75 40.31 -4.33
N LEU A 244 -19.94 40.77 -4.73
CA LEU A 244 -20.79 41.60 -3.87
C LEU A 244 -21.31 40.86 -2.64
N GLY A 245 -21.64 39.57 -2.79
CA GLY A 245 -22.03 38.71 -1.67
C GLY A 245 -20.92 38.60 -0.63
N ASN A 246 -19.68 38.37 -1.07
CA ASN A 246 -18.52 38.32 -0.17
C ASN A 246 -18.21 39.69 0.46
N ILE A 247 -18.40 40.80 -0.25
CA ILE A 247 -18.26 42.15 0.33
C ILE A 247 -19.29 42.40 1.43
N GLY A 248 -20.56 41.99 1.23
CA GLY A 248 -21.61 42.18 2.23
C GLY A 248 -21.50 41.24 3.44
N ALA A 249 -20.73 40.16 3.33
CA ALA A 249 -20.46 39.22 4.42
C ALA A 249 -19.27 39.64 5.31
N ILE A 250 -18.48 40.63 4.88
CA ILE A 250 -17.41 41.27 5.65
C ILE A 250 -18.00 42.46 6.42
#